data_AF-A7S9Y0-F1
#
_entry.id   AF-A7S9Y0-F1
#
_cell.length_a   1.000
_cell.length_b   1.000
_cell.length_c   1.000
_cell.angle_alpha   90.00
_cell.angle_beta   90.00
_cell.angle_gamma   90.00
#
_symmetry.space_group_name_H-M   'P 1'
#
loop_
_entity.id
_entity.type
_entity.pdbx_description
1 polymer ?
#
loop_
_entity_poly.entity_id
_entity_poly.type
_entity_poly.pdbx_seq_one_letter_code
_entity_poly.pdbx_strand_id
1 'polypeptide(L)'
;MVKTYKVQYDEAGTLKFVGKDNGTIFKGTDDESSISVFKNTFTTMVITRYICVHPLTWVRGIALWMELYGCKRGFLRIIARLFPKQTTYL
;
A
#
# COMPACT_ATOMS: atom_id res chain seq x y z
N MET A 1 15.76 -8.61 5.13
CA MET A 1 14.50 -7.86 5.21
C MET A 1 14.53 -6.58 4.39
N VAL A 2 13.41 -6.26 3.74
CA VAL A 2 13.21 -5.03 2.97
C VAL A 2 13.19 -3.80 3.89
N LYS A 3 13.92 -2.75 3.51
CA LYS A 3 14.01 -1.46 4.23
C LYS A 3 13.24 -0.35 3.54
N THR A 4 13.22 -0.34 2.21
CA THR A 4 12.39 0.58 1.43
C THR A 4 11.80 -0.11 0.21
N TYR A 5 10.62 0.34 -0.21
CA TYR A 5 9.93 -0.19 -1.38
C TYR A 5 9.06 0.88 -2.06
N LYS A 6 8.71 0.66 -3.33
CA LYS A 6 7.68 1.39 -4.07
C LYS A 6 6.49 0.50 -4.32
N VAL A 7 5.32 1.10 -4.53
CA VAL A 7 4.10 0.38 -4.87
C VAL A 7 3.61 0.85 -6.24
N GLN A 8 3.34 -0.10 -7.13
CA GLN A 8 2.60 0.11 -8.37
C GLN A 8 1.19 -0.46 -8.27
N TYR A 9 0.28 0.10 -9.04
CA TYR A 9 -1.07 -0.40 -9.21
C TYR A 9 -1.48 -0.36 -10.67
N ASP A 10 -2.38 -1.27 -11.04
CA ASP A 10 -3.01 -1.24 -12.35
C ASP A 10 -4.22 -0.30 -12.33
N GLU A 11 -4.25 0.64 -13.28
CA GLU A 11 -5.39 1.49 -13.57
C GLU A 11 -5.80 1.28 -15.02
N ALA A 12 -6.80 0.42 -15.22
CA ALA A 12 -7.37 0.12 -16.53
C ALA A 12 -6.33 -0.35 -17.58
N GLY A 13 -5.39 -1.21 -17.16
CA GLY A 13 -4.33 -1.75 -18.02
C GLY A 13 -3.05 -0.91 -18.07
N THR A 14 -3.00 0.22 -17.36
CA THR A 14 -1.80 1.06 -17.24
C THR A 14 -1.23 0.96 -15.82
N LEU A 15 0.03 0.53 -15.71
CA LEU A 15 0.74 0.50 -14.43
C LEU A 15 1.18 1.90 -14.01
N LYS A 16 0.83 2.28 -12.79
CA LYS A 16 1.19 3.57 -12.18
C LYS A 16 1.79 3.37 -10.81
N PHE A 17 2.76 4.18 -10.45
CA PHE A 17 3.27 4.21 -9.08
C PHE A 17 2.35 5.01 -8.16
N VAL A 18 2.22 4.55 -6.91
CA VAL A 18 1.56 5.32 -5.86
C VAL A 18 2.41 6.54 -5.51
N GLY A 19 1.80 7.73 -5.49
CA GLY A 19 2.47 9.00 -5.18
C GLY A 19 2.69 9.89 -6.40
N LYS A 20 3.35 11.03 -6.19
CA LYS A 20 3.78 11.95 -7.26
C LYS A 20 5.21 11.60 -7.72
N ASP A 21 5.62 12.15 -8.86
CA ASP A 21 7.02 12.23 -9.32
C ASP A 21 7.83 10.93 -9.16
N ASN A 22 7.58 9.96 -10.05
CA ASN A 22 8.19 8.62 -10.06
C ASN A 22 7.86 7.74 -8.83
N GLY A 23 6.88 8.12 -8.02
CA GLY A 23 6.32 7.29 -6.95
C GLY A 23 6.99 7.49 -5.58
N THR A 24 6.18 7.36 -4.53
CA THR A 24 6.60 7.50 -3.13
C THR A 24 7.44 6.31 -2.68
N ILE A 25 8.55 6.58 -2.00
CA ILE A 25 9.34 5.56 -1.31
C ILE A 25 8.71 5.29 0.05
N PHE A 26 8.21 4.08 0.24
CA PHE A 26 7.65 3.60 1.49
C PHE A 26 8.69 2.92 2.35
N LYS A 27 8.54 3.05 3.68
CA LYS A 27 9.46 2.49 4.65
C LYS A 27 9.02 1.09 5.06
N GLY A 28 9.97 0.14 5.04
CA GLY A 28 9.83 -1.20 5.60
C GLY A 28 10.22 -1.26 7.08
N THR A 29 10.43 -2.46 7.60
CA THR A 29 10.74 -2.66 9.02
C THR A 29 12.19 -2.27 9.36
N ASP A 30 12.36 -1.49 10.44
CA ASP A 30 13.67 -0.97 10.87
C ASP A 30 14.58 -2.04 11.47
N ASP A 31 14.06 -3.02 12.21
CA ASP A 31 14.86 -4.05 12.88
C ASP A 31 14.28 -5.46 12.70
N GLU A 32 15.15 -6.46 12.57
CA GLU A 32 14.77 -7.87 12.40
C GLU A 32 14.02 -8.46 13.61
N SER A 33 14.15 -7.87 14.80
CA SER A 33 13.55 -8.35 16.05
C SER A 33 12.31 -7.58 16.49
N SER A 34 11.93 -6.54 15.75
CA SER A 34 10.87 -5.62 16.13
C SER A 34 9.58 -5.96 15.41
N ILE A 35 8.52 -6.26 16.17
CA ILE A 35 7.13 -6.34 15.68
C ILE A 35 6.60 -4.92 15.34
N SER A 36 7.48 -3.94 15.10
CA SER A 36 7.09 -2.60 14.70
C SER A 36 6.65 -2.61 13.24
N VAL A 37 5.33 -2.56 13.04
CA VAL A 37 4.70 -2.42 11.73
C VAL A 37 4.69 -0.94 11.35
N PHE A 38 5.37 -0.59 10.25
CA PHE A 38 5.27 0.75 9.68
C PHE A 38 3.98 0.91 8.88
N LYS A 39 3.07 1.75 9.39
CA LYS A 39 1.85 2.11 8.68
C LYS A 39 2.15 3.16 7.61
N ASN A 40 2.16 2.72 6.37
CA ASN A 40 2.35 3.57 5.20
C ASN A 40 0.99 3.95 4.61
N THR A 41 0.66 5.25 4.57
CA THR A 41 -0.60 5.74 4.00
C THR A 41 -0.39 6.22 2.57
N PHE A 42 -1.22 5.78 1.64
CA PHE A 42 -1.20 6.29 0.28
C PHE A 42 -1.78 7.70 0.26
N THR A 43 -1.05 8.65 -0.33
CA THR A 43 -1.49 10.06 -0.44
C THR A 43 -2.72 10.21 -1.33
N THR A 44 -2.98 9.22 -2.18
CA THR A 44 -4.10 9.21 -3.12
C THR A 44 -4.86 7.89 -2.96
N MET A 45 -6.19 7.95 -3.04
CA MET A 45 -7.01 6.75 -3.05
C MET A 45 -6.76 5.98 -4.34
N VAL A 46 -6.23 4.76 -4.21
CA VAL A 46 -5.98 3.85 -5.33
C VAL A 46 -7.13 2.87 -5.42
N ILE A 47 -7.78 2.79 -6.58
CA ILE A 47 -8.83 1.81 -6.82
C ILE A 47 -8.38 0.81 -7.86
N THR A 48 -7.92 -0.35 -7.40
CA THR A 48 -7.34 -1.39 -8.25
C THR A 48 -7.70 -2.79 -7.74
N ARG A 49 -7.47 -3.80 -8.59
CA ARG A 49 -7.43 -5.22 -8.18
C ARG A 49 -6.00 -5.74 -8.03
N TYR A 50 -5.02 -5.08 -8.67
CA TYR A 50 -3.64 -5.55 -8.74
C TYR A 50 -2.70 -4.51 -8.16
N ILE A 51 -1.88 -4.96 -7.23
CA ILE A 51 -0.84 -4.17 -6.58
C ILE A 51 0.47 -4.92 -6.77
N CYS A 52 1.51 -4.19 -7.19
CA CYS A 52 2.85 -4.71 -7.32
C CYS A 52 3.76 -3.98 -6.33
N VAL A 53 4.50 -4.74 -5.53
CA VAL A 53 5.46 -4.19 -4.56
C VAL A 53 6.86 -4.33 -5.14
N HIS A 54 7.60 -3.24 -5.17
CA HIS A 54 8.96 -3.16 -5.71
C HIS A 54 9.94 -2.87 -4.57
N PRO A 55 10.62 -3.89 -4.02
CA PRO A 55 11.70 -3.68 -3.08
C PRO A 55 12.79 -2.80 -3.69
N LEU A 56 13.28 -1.82 -2.94
CA LEU A 56 14.35 -0.92 -3.38
C LEU A 56 15.64 -1.19 -2.61
N THR A 57 15.54 -1.33 -1.29
CA THR A 57 16.69 -1.63 -0.42
C THR A 57 16.34 -2.72 0.58
N TRP A 58 17.33 -3.52 0.98
CA TRP A 58 17.17 -4.61 1.93
C TRP A 58 18.48 -4.93 2.64
N VAL A 59 18.37 -5.56 3.80
CA VAL A 59 19.49 -6.12 4.57
C VAL A 59 19.39 -7.64 4.55
N ARG A 60 20.48 -8.37 4.30
CA ARG A 60 20.58 -9.85 4.23
C ARG A 60 19.76 -10.53 3.12
N GLY A 61 18.55 -10.07 2.81
CA GLY A 61 17.71 -10.65 1.76
C GLY A 61 16.36 -9.93 1.59
N ILE A 62 15.65 -10.24 0.51
CA ILE A 62 14.34 -9.66 0.20
C ILE A 62 13.27 -10.50 0.89
N ALA A 63 12.76 -9.96 2.00
CA ALA A 63 11.64 -10.54 2.75
C ALA A 63 10.79 -9.39 3.31
N LEU A 64 9.47 -9.48 3.15
CA LEU A 64 8.51 -8.45 3.54
C LEU A 64 7.20 -9.11 3.98
N TRP A 65 6.69 -8.70 5.14
CA TRP A 65 5.33 -9.01 5.57
C TRP A 65 4.53 -7.72 5.56
N MET A 66 3.35 -7.74 4.94
CA MET A 66 2.50 -6.57 4.83
C MET A 66 1.02 -6.94 4.83
N GLU A 67 0.22 -5.96 5.18
CA GLU A 67 -1.23 -6.00 5.11
C GLU A 67 -1.71 -4.77 4.34
N LEU A 68 -2.68 -4.98 3.43
CA LEU A 68 -3.26 -3.91 2.63
C LEU A 68 -4.58 -3.45 3.27
N TYR A 69 -4.65 -2.16 3.60
CA TYR A 69 -5.84 -1.54 4.16
C TYR A 69 -6.65 -0.85 3.07
N GLY A 70 -7.94 -1.15 2.95
CA GLY A 70 -8.79 -0.56 1.92
C GLY A 70 -10.29 -0.74 2.16
N CYS A 71 -11.06 -0.58 1.09
CA CYS A 71 -12.49 -0.88 1.06
C CYS A 71 -12.89 -1.42 -0.33
N LYS A 72 -13.92 -2.28 -0.39
CA LYS A 72 -14.38 -2.88 -1.65
C LYS A 72 -15.15 -1.85 -2.50
N ARG A 73 -14.88 -1.83 -3.81
CA ARG A 73 -15.59 -1.01 -4.80
C ARG A 73 -17.06 -1.47 -4.82
N GLY A 74 -17.94 -0.64 -4.24
CA GLY A 74 -19.35 -0.95 -3.91
C GLY A 74 -19.89 -0.10 -2.76
N PHE A 75 -19.00 0.51 -1.96
CA PHE A 75 -19.35 1.43 -0.88
C PHE A 75 -19.56 2.89 -1.31
N LEU A 76 -19.48 3.22 -2.60
CA LEU A 76 -19.45 4.61 -3.08
C LEU A 76 -20.52 4.91 -4.12
N ARG A 77 -21.74 5.14 -3.63
CA ARG A 77 -22.58 6.27 -4.10
C ARG A 77 -23.59 6.73 -3.04
N ILE A 78 -24.10 5.83 -2.19
CA ILE A 78 -25.13 6.18 -1.17
C ILE A 78 -24.56 6.16 0.26
N ILE A 79 -23.59 5.29 0.56
CA ILE A 79 -23.19 4.97 1.94
C ILE A 79 -22.05 5.86 2.49
N ALA A 80 -21.26 6.54 1.63
CA ALA A 80 -20.22 7.48 2.11
C ALA A 80 -20.77 8.66 2.93
N ARG A 81 -22.06 8.99 2.80
CA ARG A 81 -22.73 9.95 3.68
C ARG A 81 -23.24 9.34 4.99
N LEU A 82 -23.45 8.02 5.01
CA LEU A 82 -24.13 7.33 6.11
C LEU A 82 -23.17 6.62 7.06
N PHE A 83 -21.94 6.31 6.65
CA PHE A 83 -20.99 5.58 7.50
C PHE A 83 -19.58 6.16 7.38
N PRO A 84 -19.17 7.03 8.31
CA PRO A 84 -17.79 7.45 8.41
C PRO A 84 -16.97 6.28 8.97
N LYS A 85 -15.99 5.82 8.19
CA LYS A 85 -14.92 4.87 8.58
C LYS A 85 -15.36 3.42 8.84
N GLN A 86 -15.49 2.63 7.77
CA GLN A 86 -15.34 1.17 7.89
C GLN A 86 -14.01 0.75 7.29
N THR A 87 -13.02 0.52 8.15
CA THR A 87 -11.77 -0.18 7.84
C THR A 87 -12.13 -1.62 7.46
N THR A 88 -11.97 -1.99 6.20
CA THR A 88 -12.13 -3.39 5.76
C THR A 88 -10.75 -3.96 5.46
N TYR A 89 -10.43 -5.09 6.10
CA TYR A 89 -9.24 -5.88 5.79
C TYR A 89 -9.49 -6.59 4.45
N LEU A 90 -8.59 -6.41 3.47
CA LEU A 90 -8.63 -7.12 2.18
C LEU A 90 -7.78 -8.39 2.24
#